data_AF-A0A6P8Z581-F1
#
_entry.id   AF-A0A6P8Z581-F1
#
_cell.length_a   1.000
_cell.length_b   1.000
_cell.length_c   1.000
_cell.angle_alpha   90.00
_cell.angle_beta   90.00
_cell.angle_gamma   90.00
#
_symmetry.space_group_name_H-M   'P 1'
#
loop_
_entity.id
_entity.type
_entity.pdbx_description
1 polymer ?
#
loop_
_entity_poly.entity_id
_entity_poly.type
_entity_poly.pdbx_seq_one_letter_code
_entity_poly.pdbx_strand_id
1 'polypeptide(L)'
;MAQEAAKAAKKAGRGCTPSCGQALGQAADALPSYFSEPPPSCKKLLRRRAGPSKVVLFPDEAWARNATSSYWTLAPVWWSPNRCVVVEVSGTRRIRTRARMEESSNGNLHIIGSFKTDVDPNFKLCLTSRVSAADFNMGYSMTGTLERGCKRTNSFQVTHFAVIRRHEVATPTT
;
A
#
# COMPACT_ATOMS: atom_id res chain seq x y z
N MET A 1 -31.78 -0.28 -28.84
CA MET A 1 -33.10 0.25 -28.49
C MET A 1 -33.42 -0.27 -27.09
N ALA A 2 -33.12 0.52 -26.07
CA ALA A 2 -34.04 1.48 -25.42
C ALA A 2 -34.96 0.76 -24.42
N GLN A 3 -34.72 0.94 -23.12
CA GLN A 3 -35.56 1.73 -22.18
C GLN A 3 -36.76 0.93 -21.65
N GLU A 4 -36.77 0.55 -20.37
CA GLU A 4 -37.28 1.32 -19.22
C GLU A 4 -38.81 1.18 -19.05
N ALA A 5 -39.28 0.69 -17.89
CA ALA A 5 -40.49 1.22 -17.23
C ALA A 5 -40.81 0.48 -15.92
N ALA A 6 -40.76 1.24 -14.83
CA ALA A 6 -41.33 0.92 -13.53
C ALA A 6 -42.87 0.93 -13.55
N LYS A 7 -43.51 0.17 -12.64
CA LYS A 7 -44.83 0.55 -12.10
C LYS A 7 -45.10 -0.01 -10.70
N ALA A 8 -44.86 0.88 -9.73
CA ALA A 8 -45.71 1.24 -8.59
C ALA A 8 -46.53 0.17 -7.85
N ALA A 9 -46.15 0.04 -6.58
CA ALA A 9 -46.97 -0.34 -5.43
C ALA A 9 -48.38 0.28 -5.41
N LYS A 10 -49.32 -0.43 -4.77
CA LYS A 10 -50.02 -0.03 -3.53
C LYS A 10 -51.30 -0.87 -3.30
N LYS A 11 -51.32 -1.71 -2.25
CA LYS A 11 -52.49 -1.75 -1.35
C LYS A 11 -52.13 -2.34 0.01
N ALA A 12 -52.58 -1.61 1.03
CA ALA A 12 -52.21 -1.72 2.42
C ALA A 12 -52.98 -2.81 3.19
N GLY A 13 -52.40 -3.20 4.32
CA GLY A 13 -53.14 -3.22 5.58
C GLY A 13 -53.16 -4.56 6.30
N ARG A 14 -52.42 -4.64 7.42
CA ARG A 14 -52.99 -4.71 8.78
C ARG A 14 -51.88 -4.91 9.81
N GLY A 15 -51.99 -4.18 10.92
CA GLY A 15 -50.96 -4.12 11.96
C GLY A 15 -50.98 -5.25 12.96
N CYS A 16 -49.88 -5.29 13.73
CA CYS A 16 -49.80 -5.71 15.12
C CYS A 16 -48.43 -5.26 15.66
N THR A 17 -48.42 -4.28 16.57
CA THR A 17 -47.46 -4.26 17.69
C THR A 17 -48.00 -5.24 18.75
N PRO A 18 -47.18 -5.93 19.58
CA PRO A 18 -46.02 -5.37 20.29
C PRO A 18 -44.81 -6.33 20.44
N SER A 19 -43.64 -5.79 20.78
CA SER A 19 -42.75 -6.38 21.81
C SER A 19 -41.45 -5.57 21.98
N CYS A 20 -41.06 -5.43 23.26
CA CYS A 20 -39.69 -5.55 23.77
C CYS A 20 -38.58 -4.96 22.87
N GLY A 21 -38.00 -3.80 23.16
CA GLY A 21 -37.15 -3.64 24.34
C GLY A 21 -35.89 -4.52 24.25
N GLN A 22 -34.95 -4.19 23.35
CA GLN A 22 -33.49 -4.14 23.52
C GLN A 22 -32.71 -4.37 22.21
N ALA A 23 -31.79 -3.43 21.95
CA ALA A 23 -30.46 -3.55 21.33
C ALA A 23 -30.23 -4.50 20.14
N LEU A 24 -29.78 -3.92 19.02
CA LEU A 24 -28.71 -4.37 18.10
C LEU A 24 -28.77 -3.42 16.88
N GLY A 25 -27.81 -2.53 16.70
CA GLY A 25 -26.70 -2.77 15.77
C GLY A 25 -27.09 -2.27 14.37
N GLN A 26 -26.30 -1.54 13.60
CA GLN A 26 -24.88 -1.28 13.60
C GLN A 26 -24.68 0.10 12.96
N ALA A 27 -23.56 0.72 13.32
CA ALA A 27 -23.01 1.86 12.63
C ALA A 27 -23.08 1.63 11.12
N ALA A 28 -23.55 2.63 10.38
CA ALA A 28 -23.31 2.66 8.94
C ALA A 28 -21.81 2.46 8.73
N ASP A 29 -21.45 1.30 8.16
CA ASP A 29 -20.08 0.89 7.89
C ASP A 29 -19.40 1.98 7.05
N ALA A 30 -18.67 2.86 7.72
CA ALA A 30 -17.74 3.75 7.06
C ALA A 30 -16.75 2.84 6.33
N LEU A 31 -16.79 2.88 4.99
CA LEU A 31 -15.80 2.20 4.16
C LEU A 31 -14.41 2.44 4.78
N PRO A 32 -13.57 1.40 4.94
CA PRO A 32 -12.25 1.56 5.53
C PRO A 32 -11.54 2.74 4.88
N SER A 33 -10.79 3.54 5.65
CA SER A 33 -10.15 4.79 5.17
C SER A 33 -9.25 4.62 3.94
N TYR A 34 -8.96 3.38 3.54
CA TYR A 34 -8.25 2.97 2.33
C TYR A 34 -9.11 3.09 1.05
N PHE A 35 -10.43 2.98 1.16
CA PHE A 35 -11.39 3.16 0.07
C PHE A 35 -11.99 4.57 0.03
N SER A 36 -11.58 5.44 0.95
CA SER A 36 -11.98 6.85 0.93
C SER A 36 -11.38 7.55 -0.28
N GLU A 37 -12.17 8.41 -0.91
CA GLU A 37 -11.67 9.35 -1.92
C GLU A 37 -11.45 10.74 -1.29
N PRO A 38 -10.26 11.34 -1.46
CA PRO A 38 -9.05 10.79 -2.07
C PRO A 38 -8.34 9.78 -1.15
N PRO A 39 -7.60 8.81 -1.73
CA PRO A 39 -6.85 7.85 -0.92
C PRO A 39 -5.78 8.55 -0.08
N PRO A 40 -5.42 8.00 1.09
CA PRO A 40 -4.42 8.59 1.96
C PRO A 40 -3.04 8.61 1.28
N SER A 41 -2.31 9.72 1.43
CA SER A 41 -0.92 9.86 0.97
C SER A 41 -0.02 8.73 1.48
N CYS A 42 0.65 8.02 0.57
CA CYS A 42 1.61 6.95 0.93
C CYS A 42 2.74 7.49 1.80
N LYS A 43 3.21 8.70 1.50
CA LYS A 43 4.25 9.38 2.27
C LYS A 43 3.79 9.66 3.70
N LYS A 44 2.55 10.08 3.88
CA LYS A 44 1.94 10.29 5.21
C LYS A 44 1.80 8.96 5.97
N LEU A 45 1.37 7.89 5.30
CA LEU A 45 1.27 6.56 5.90
C LEU A 45 2.64 6.04 6.38
N LEU A 46 3.69 6.17 5.57
CA LEU A 46 5.04 5.77 5.95
C LEU A 46 5.58 6.55 7.15
N ARG A 47 5.30 7.86 7.23
CA ARG A 47 5.80 8.71 8.33
C ARG A 47 4.99 8.59 9.62
N ARG A 48 3.72 8.19 9.55
CA ARG A 48 2.88 7.96 10.73
C ARG A 48 3.39 6.80 11.58
N ARG A 49 4.06 5.84 10.95
CA ARG A 49 4.56 4.64 11.61
C ARG A 49 5.78 4.96 12.47
N ALA A 50 5.79 4.45 13.70
CA ALA A 50 6.98 4.41 14.53
C ALA A 50 7.97 3.37 13.95
N GLY A 51 9.03 3.85 13.31
CA GLY A 51 10.14 3.03 12.83
C GLY A 51 10.04 2.53 11.38
N PRO A 52 11.05 1.75 10.91
CA PRO A 52 11.22 1.40 9.50
C PRO A 52 10.15 0.46 8.96
N SER A 53 9.46 0.85 7.89
CA SER A 53 8.41 0.04 7.23
C SER A 53 9.03 -1.09 6.42
N LYS A 54 8.59 -2.32 6.66
CA LYS A 54 9.01 -3.50 5.89
C LYS A 54 8.23 -3.57 4.57
N VAL A 55 8.95 -3.61 3.46
CA VAL A 55 8.45 -3.83 2.11
C VAL A 55 8.82 -5.25 1.72
N VAL A 56 7.83 -6.10 1.52
CA VAL A 56 8.02 -7.45 1.00
C VAL A 56 8.04 -7.37 -0.52
N LEU A 57 9.04 -8.02 -1.14
CA LEU A 57 9.21 -8.04 -2.58
C LEU A 57 8.88 -9.43 -3.11
N PHE A 58 8.00 -9.49 -4.09
CA PHE A 58 7.69 -10.69 -4.85
C PHE A 58 8.29 -10.53 -6.25
N PRO A 59 9.10 -11.48 -6.74
CA PRO A 59 9.67 -11.38 -8.08
C PRO A 59 8.56 -11.24 -9.12
N ASP A 60 8.78 -10.38 -10.10
CA ASP A 60 7.96 -10.33 -11.29
C ASP A 60 8.22 -11.58 -12.15
N GLU A 61 7.17 -12.18 -12.71
CA GLU A 61 7.27 -13.44 -13.46
C GLU A 61 8.20 -13.34 -14.69
N ALA A 62 8.41 -12.13 -15.23
CA ALA A 62 9.32 -11.88 -16.35
C ALA A 62 10.79 -11.65 -15.90
N TRP A 63 11.07 -11.57 -14.59
CA TRP A 63 12.40 -11.25 -14.08
C TRP A 63 13.16 -12.49 -13.59
N ALA A 64 13.87 -13.15 -14.51
CA ALA A 64 14.56 -14.43 -14.30
C ALA A 64 15.84 -14.38 -13.43
N ARG A 65 16.19 -13.26 -12.80
CA ARG A 65 17.42 -13.13 -11.99
C ARG A 65 17.12 -13.24 -10.50
N ASN A 66 17.54 -14.36 -9.90
CA ASN A 66 17.67 -14.63 -8.47
C ASN A 66 16.65 -13.89 -7.60
N ALA A 67 15.42 -14.40 -7.59
CA ALA A 67 14.37 -14.07 -6.63
C ALA A 67 14.70 -14.57 -5.21
N THR A 68 15.91 -14.28 -4.72
CA THR A 68 16.23 -14.51 -3.30
C THR A 68 15.23 -13.70 -2.51
N SER A 69 14.49 -14.36 -1.60
CA SER A 69 13.53 -13.70 -0.71
C SER A 69 14.21 -12.52 -0.03
N SER A 70 14.00 -11.34 -0.58
CA SER A 70 14.61 -10.11 -0.16
C SER A 70 13.49 -9.17 0.23
N TYR A 71 13.68 -8.48 1.35
CA TYR A 71 12.76 -7.45 1.77
C TYR A 71 13.54 -6.17 1.96
N TRP A 72 12.84 -5.07 1.79
CA TRP A 72 13.39 -3.76 2.05
C TRP A 72 12.84 -3.21 3.35
N THR A 73 13.61 -2.36 4.02
CA THR A 73 13.09 -1.50 5.07
C THR A 73 13.23 -0.05 4.65
N LEU A 74 12.13 0.69 4.78
CA LEU A 74 12.05 2.12 4.49
C LEU A 74 11.94 2.89 5.80
N ALA A 75 12.95 3.70 6.11
CA ALA A 75 12.92 4.58 7.27
C ALA A 75 12.92 6.04 6.80
N PRO A 76 11.79 6.76 6.91
CA PRO A 76 11.76 8.20 6.65
C PRO A 76 12.77 8.92 7.55
N VAL A 77 13.49 9.89 6.98
CA VAL A 77 14.45 10.68 7.74
C VAL A 77 13.72 11.83 8.42
N TRP A 78 13.80 11.94 9.74
CA TRP A 78 12.98 12.89 10.50
C TRP A 78 13.25 14.37 10.13
N TRP A 79 14.49 14.70 9.73
CA TRP A 79 15.00 16.05 9.42
C TRP A 79 14.97 16.33 7.91
N SER A 80 14.61 15.33 7.10
CA SER A 80 14.57 15.45 5.65
C SER A 80 13.30 14.80 5.14
N PRO A 81 12.19 15.57 5.03
CA PRO A 81 10.87 15.02 4.74
C PRO A 81 10.79 14.37 3.36
N ASN A 82 11.73 14.68 2.46
CA ASN A 82 11.81 14.16 1.10
C ASN A 82 12.92 13.10 0.95
N ARG A 83 13.42 12.53 2.05
CA ARG A 83 14.39 11.44 2.03
C ARG A 83 14.02 10.30 2.95
N CYS A 84 14.37 9.10 2.54
CA CYS A 84 14.34 7.93 3.39
C CYS A 84 15.66 7.17 3.29
N VAL A 85 15.92 6.36 4.32
CA VAL A 85 16.93 5.32 4.27
C VAL A 85 16.25 4.06 3.77
N VAL A 86 16.84 3.45 2.74
CA VAL A 86 16.43 2.16 2.21
C VAL A 86 17.49 1.15 2.59
N VAL A 87 17.07 0.05 3.21
CA VAL A 87 17.94 -1.10 3.49
C VAL A 87 17.39 -2.30 2.77
N GLU A 88 18.18 -2.87 1.88
CA GLU A 88 17.91 -4.16 1.28
C GLU A 88 18.47 -5.26 2.16
N VAL A 89 17.64 -6.27 2.46
CA VAL A 89 18.02 -7.44 3.24
C VAL A 89 17.79 -8.68 2.38
N SER A 90 18.88 -9.38 2.08
CA SER A 90 18.90 -10.59 1.25
C SER A 90 19.75 -11.64 1.95
N GLY A 91 19.10 -12.60 2.62
CA GLY A 91 19.79 -13.54 3.51
C GLY A 91 20.54 -12.82 4.64
N THR A 92 21.86 -12.99 4.72
CA THR A 92 22.73 -12.31 5.69
C THR A 92 23.24 -10.95 5.20
N ARG A 93 23.12 -10.65 3.89
CA ARG A 93 23.58 -9.39 3.31
C ARG A 93 22.59 -8.28 3.63
N ARG A 94 23.12 -7.15 4.12
CA ARG A 94 22.36 -5.92 4.34
C ARG A 94 23.07 -4.76 3.66
N ILE A 95 22.41 -4.13 2.70
CA ILE A 95 22.95 -2.98 1.98
C ILE A 95 22.07 -1.77 2.26
N ARG A 96 22.69 -0.65 2.60
CA ARG A 96 21.99 0.59 2.94
C ARG A 96 22.26 1.67 1.92
N THR A 97 21.23 2.45 1.61
CA THR A 97 21.36 3.69 0.83
C THR A 97 20.38 4.76 1.30
N ARG A 98 20.59 6.00 0.83
CA ARG A 98 19.67 7.11 1.01
C ARG A 98 18.96 7.37 -0.31
N ALA A 99 17.64 7.43 -0.27
CA ALA A 99 16.80 7.64 -1.44
C ALA A 99 15.98 8.93 -1.31
N ARG A 100 15.63 9.51 -2.45
CA ARG A 100 14.70 10.63 -2.54
C ARG A 100 13.28 10.09 -2.55
N MET A 101 12.39 10.78 -1.85
CA MET A 101 10.95 10.54 -1.82
C MET A 101 10.25 11.64 -2.59
N GLU A 102 9.48 11.25 -3.60
CA GLU A 102 8.69 12.15 -4.46
C GLU A 102 7.23 11.68 -4.43
N GLU A 103 6.33 12.58 -4.05
CA GLU A 103 4.91 12.29 -3.98
C GLU A 103 4.22 12.79 -5.24
N SER A 104 3.40 11.93 -5.84
CA SER A 104 2.61 12.23 -7.02
C SER A 104 1.27 12.87 -6.64
N SER A 105 0.64 13.58 -7.57
CA SER A 105 -0.65 14.26 -7.34
C SER A 105 -1.79 13.32 -6.93
N ASN A 106 -1.67 12.03 -7.27
CA ASN A 106 -2.62 10.97 -6.91
C ASN A 106 -2.34 10.31 -5.53
N GLY A 107 -1.36 10.80 -4.77
CA GLY A 107 -0.98 10.27 -3.46
C GLY A 107 -0.03 9.07 -3.51
N ASN A 108 0.42 8.66 -4.70
CA ASN A 108 1.46 7.64 -4.86
C ASN A 108 2.82 8.20 -4.42
N LEU A 109 3.69 7.31 -3.95
CA LEU A 109 5.04 7.65 -3.53
C LEU A 109 6.06 6.96 -4.41
N HIS A 110 6.95 7.75 -4.99
CA HIS A 110 8.15 7.28 -5.69
C HIS A 110 9.35 7.42 -4.77
N ILE A 111 10.10 6.33 -4.62
CA ILE A 111 11.36 6.28 -3.88
C ILE A 111 12.47 5.94 -4.86
N ILE A 112 13.35 6.91 -5.10
CA ILE A 112 14.38 6.84 -6.14
C ILE A 112 15.75 6.90 -5.46
N GLY A 113 16.60 5.92 -5.74
CA GLY A 113 17.91 5.85 -5.13
C GLY A 113 18.86 4.92 -5.88
N SER A 114 20.02 4.68 -5.26
CA SER A 114 20.98 3.73 -5.81
C SER A 114 21.78 2.98 -4.75
N PHE A 115 22.03 1.69 -4.98
CA PHE A 115 22.95 0.85 -4.23
C PHE A 115 24.26 0.77 -5.00
N LYS A 116 25.30 1.46 -4.51
CA LYS A 116 26.59 1.61 -5.22
C LYS A 116 27.32 0.29 -5.51
N THR A 117 26.96 -0.79 -4.84
CA THR A 117 27.64 -2.09 -4.91
C THR A 117 27.02 -3.07 -5.89
N ASP A 118 25.90 -2.71 -6.53
CA ASP A 118 25.14 -3.62 -7.39
C ASP A 118 25.37 -3.34 -8.88
N VAL A 119 25.21 -4.38 -9.72
CA VAL A 119 25.36 -4.31 -11.18
C VAL A 119 24.38 -3.32 -11.81
N ASP A 120 23.14 -3.32 -11.30
CA ASP A 120 22.09 -2.37 -11.63
C ASP A 120 21.85 -1.47 -10.42
N PRO A 121 22.70 -0.46 -10.20
CA PRO A 121 22.75 0.24 -8.93
C PRO A 121 21.50 1.09 -8.72
N ASN A 122 20.79 1.50 -9.76
CA ASN A 122 19.66 2.43 -9.62
C ASN A 122 18.35 1.67 -9.45
N PHE A 123 17.47 2.26 -8.66
CA PHE A 123 16.13 1.72 -8.47
C PHE A 123 15.07 2.82 -8.42
N LYS A 124 13.84 2.43 -8.75
CA LYS A 124 12.63 3.21 -8.55
C LYS A 124 11.58 2.31 -7.91
N LEU A 125 11.19 2.64 -6.69
CA LEU A 125 10.08 1.97 -6.01
C LEU A 125 8.87 2.88 -6.07
N CYS A 126 7.78 2.41 -6.68
CA CYS A 126 6.49 3.07 -6.70
C CYS A 126 5.57 2.39 -5.69
N LEU A 127 4.94 3.16 -4.80
CA LEU A 127 3.95 2.67 -3.83
C LEU A 127 2.65 3.43 -3.98
N THR A 128 1.54 2.72 -3.86
CA THR A 128 0.18 3.27 -3.83
C THR A 128 -0.59 2.75 -2.61
N SER A 129 -1.46 3.60 -2.08
CA SER A 129 -2.41 3.29 -1.02
C SER A 129 -3.77 2.85 -1.57
N ARG A 130 -3.96 2.94 -2.89
CA ARG A 130 -5.13 2.39 -3.61
C ARG A 130 -4.95 0.88 -3.75
N VAL A 131 -5.17 0.17 -2.66
CA VAL A 131 -5.09 -1.28 -2.61
C VAL A 131 -6.39 -1.91 -3.12
N SER A 132 -6.29 -3.01 -3.86
CA SER A 132 -7.46 -3.78 -4.29
C SER A 132 -8.15 -4.45 -3.09
N ALA A 133 -9.42 -4.83 -3.23
CA ALA A 133 -10.11 -5.58 -2.18
C ALA A 133 -9.39 -6.91 -1.84
N ALA A 134 -8.80 -7.57 -2.84
CA ALA A 134 -8.02 -8.78 -2.64
C ALA A 134 -6.75 -8.50 -1.81
N ASP A 135 -5.95 -7.50 -2.18
CA ASP A 135 -4.75 -7.11 -1.43
C ASP A 135 -5.06 -6.66 -0.01
N PHE A 136 -6.18 -5.95 0.15
CA PHE A 136 -6.67 -5.52 1.45
C PHE A 136 -7.03 -6.73 2.33
N ASN A 137 -7.71 -7.73 1.78
CA ASN A 137 -8.05 -8.98 2.48
C ASN A 137 -6.81 -9.79 2.86
N MET A 138 -5.72 -9.67 2.10
CA MET A 138 -4.41 -10.24 2.46
C MET A 138 -3.64 -9.41 3.50
N GLY A 139 -4.23 -8.31 3.98
CA GLY A 139 -3.66 -7.47 5.04
C GLY A 139 -2.64 -6.45 4.54
N TYR A 140 -2.68 -6.05 3.28
CA TYR A 140 -1.79 -5.02 2.74
C TYR A 140 -2.36 -3.60 2.92
N SER A 141 -1.45 -2.66 3.20
CA SER A 141 -1.74 -1.24 3.38
C SER A 141 -1.29 -0.40 2.17
N MET A 142 -0.25 -0.88 1.48
CA MET A 142 0.26 -0.29 0.26
C MET A 142 0.78 -1.40 -0.63
N THR A 143 0.60 -1.23 -1.93
CA THR A 143 1.12 -2.10 -2.99
C THR A 143 1.90 -1.27 -4.00
N GLY A 144 2.61 -1.91 -4.91
CA GLY A 144 3.52 -1.19 -5.77
C GLY A 144 4.45 -2.07 -6.60
N THR A 145 5.39 -1.41 -7.26
CA THR A 145 6.37 -2.06 -8.14
C THR A 145 7.77 -1.52 -7.87
N LEU A 146 8.75 -2.41 -7.99
CA LEU A 146 10.17 -2.10 -7.91
C LEU A 146 10.80 -2.29 -9.28
N GLU A 147 11.30 -1.19 -9.82
CA GLU A 147 12.14 -1.18 -11.01
C GLU A 147 13.61 -1.11 -10.61
N ARG A 148 14.44 -1.91 -11.30
CA ARG A 148 15.90 -1.84 -11.22
C ARG A 148 16.48 -1.47 -12.58
N GLY A 149 17.65 -0.88 -12.56
CA GLY A 149 18.42 -0.68 -13.78
C GLY A 149 19.45 0.45 -13.68
N CYS A 150 19.59 1.17 -14.78
CA CYS A 150 20.66 2.15 -14.96
C CYS A 150 20.11 3.51 -15.37
N LYS A 151 20.39 4.53 -14.54
CA LYS A 151 19.99 5.91 -14.81
C LYS A 151 20.71 6.50 -16.04
N ARG A 152 21.96 6.07 -16.32
CA ARG A 152 22.76 6.57 -17.44
C ARG A 152 22.18 6.20 -18.79
N THR A 153 21.71 4.95 -18.91
CA THR A 153 21.08 4.42 -20.13
C THR A 153 19.56 4.57 -20.13
N ASN A 154 19.00 5.16 -19.06
CA ASN A 154 17.56 5.22 -18.78
C ASN A 154 16.83 3.87 -18.94
N SER A 155 17.53 2.77 -18.71
CA SER A 155 16.99 1.43 -18.83
C SER A 155 16.55 0.96 -17.45
N PHE A 156 15.24 0.98 -17.21
CA PHE A 156 14.61 0.46 -16.01
C PHE A 156 13.67 -0.67 -16.40
N GLN A 157 13.71 -1.76 -15.64
CA GLN A 157 12.82 -2.90 -15.83
C GLN A 157 12.15 -3.22 -14.49
N VAL A 158 10.86 -3.54 -14.55
CA VAL A 158 10.13 -4.03 -13.38
C VAL A 158 10.72 -5.38 -12.99
N THR A 159 11.06 -5.51 -11.72
CA THR A 159 11.73 -6.71 -11.19
C THR A 159 10.91 -7.39 -10.11
N HIS A 160 10.15 -6.61 -9.33
CA HIS A 160 9.37 -7.13 -8.22
C HIS A 160 8.07 -6.35 -8.06
N PHE A 161 7.03 -7.03 -7.61
CA PHE A 161 5.91 -6.43 -6.90
C PHE A 161 6.31 -6.13 -5.46
N ALA A 162 5.90 -4.99 -4.95
CA ALA A 162 6.26 -4.51 -3.62
C ALA A 162 4.99 -4.32 -2.77
N VAL A 163 4.99 -4.86 -1.56
CA VAL A 163 3.85 -4.73 -0.64
C VAL A 163 4.28 -4.33 0.76
N ILE A 164 3.46 -3.56 1.45
CA ILE A 164 3.63 -3.21 2.86
C ILE A 164 2.40 -3.68 3.63
N ARG A 165 2.62 -4.59 4.58
CA ARG A 165 1.57 -5.10 5.45
C ARG A 165 1.02 -4.01 6.37
N ARG A 166 -0.28 -4.08 6.63
CA ARG A 166 -0.94 -3.30 7.67
C ARG A 166 -0.32 -3.62 9.01
N HIS A 167 -0.20 -2.60 9.85
CA HIS A 167 0.05 -2.81 11.27
C HIS A 167 -1.31 -3.08 11.91
N GLU A 168 -1.45 -4.23 12.55
CA GLU A 168 -2.48 -4.40 13.57
C GLU A 168 -2.13 -3.44 14.69
N VAL A 169 -2.96 -2.43 14.91
CA VAL A 169 -2.91 -1.68 16.15
C VAL A 169 -3.38 -2.68 17.19
N ALA A 170 -2.46 -3.26 17.96
CA ALA A 170 -2.84 -4.03 19.14
C ALA A 170 -3.69 -3.10 19.99
N THR A 171 -4.99 -3.39 20.08
CA THR A 171 -5.87 -2.71 21.03
C THR A 171 -5.25 -2.94 22.41
N PRO A 172 -4.93 -1.89 23.18
CA PRO A 172 -4.57 -2.10 24.57
C PRO A 172 -5.75 -2.82 25.21
N THR A 173 -5.51 -4.04 25.67
CA THR A 173 -6.47 -4.80 26.44
C THR A 173 -6.61 -4.05 27.76
N THR A 174 -7.71 -3.32 27.91
CA THR A 174 -8.11 -2.69 29.18
C THR A 174 -8.59 -3.76 30.15
#